data_AF-A0A9E6C9R8-F1
#
_entry.id   AF-A0A9E6C9R8-F1
#
_cell.length_a   1.000
_cell.length_b   1.000
_cell.length_c   1.000
_cell.angle_alpha   90.00
_cell.angle_beta   90.00
_cell.angle_gamma   90.00
#
_symmetry.space_group_name_H-M   'P 1'
#
loop_
_entity.id
_entity.type
_entity.pdbx_description
1 polymer ?
#
loop_
_entity_poly.entity_id
_entity_poly.type
_entity_poly.pdbx_seq_one_letter_code
_entity_poly.pdbx_strand_id
1 'polypeptide(L)'
;MVEERAQIIKPPAAAPGATYLGSEACLECHEDMASDRANIHMKIASFEVAGGYGTGCESCHGPGSLHVDGDGDTSKIIRFDSGITPQEVAGVCTTCHHTDELMDWPGS
;
A
#
# COMPACT_ATOMS: atom_id res chain seq x y z
N MET A 1 0.01 5.86 24.63
CA MET A 1 0.97 6.14 23.54
C MET A 1 0.75 5.23 22.34
N VAL A 2 0.72 3.90 22.47
CA VAL A 2 0.43 2.98 21.34
C VAL A 2 -0.99 3.17 20.79
N GLU A 3 -1.99 3.24 21.67
CA GLU A 3 -3.40 3.50 21.29
C GLU A 3 -3.60 4.85 20.57
N GLU A 4 -2.87 5.87 21.00
CA GLU A 4 -2.97 7.23 20.45
C GLU A 4 -2.27 7.33 19.08
N ARG A 5 -1.13 6.64 18.91
CA ARG A 5 -0.46 6.47 17.61
C ARG A 5 -1.32 5.69 16.62
N ALA A 6 -2.03 4.66 17.07
CA ALA A 6 -2.95 3.88 16.25
C ALA A 6 -4.16 4.69 15.75
N GLN A 7 -4.51 5.80 16.41
CA GLN A 7 -5.58 6.71 15.96
C GLN A 7 -5.09 7.76 14.96
N ILE A 8 -3.80 8.08 14.97
CA ILE A 8 -3.17 9.05 14.06
C ILE A 8 -2.71 8.37 12.75
N ILE A 9 -2.35 7.08 12.83
CA ILE A 9 -1.85 6.28 11.73
C ILE A 9 -2.97 5.36 11.24
N LYS A 10 -3.79 5.87 10.33
CA LYS A 10 -4.79 5.04 9.64
C LYS A 10 -4.59 5.20 8.14
N PRO A 11 -4.18 4.14 7.42
CA PRO A 11 -4.17 4.19 5.96
C PRO A 11 -5.60 4.46 5.45
N PRO A 12 -5.75 5.05 4.27
CA PRO A 12 -7.05 5.20 3.64
C PRO A 12 -7.80 3.87 3.69
N ALA A 13 -9.06 3.91 4.14
CA ALA A 13 -9.87 2.71 4.14
C ALA A 13 -10.05 2.26 2.68
N ALA A 14 -9.64 1.02 2.39
CA ALA A 14 -9.94 0.40 1.11
C ALA A 14 -11.45 0.42 0.85
N ALA A 15 -11.83 0.53 -0.42
CA ALA A 15 -13.24 0.51 -0.81
C ALA A 15 -13.92 -0.78 -0.28
N PRO A 16 -15.08 -0.68 0.39
CA PRO A 16 -15.75 -1.85 0.95
C PRO A 16 -16.04 -2.91 -0.13
N GLY A 17 -15.62 -4.14 0.11
CA GLY A 17 -15.78 -5.26 -0.83
C GLY A 17 -14.65 -5.40 -1.86
N ALA A 18 -13.62 -4.54 -1.83
CA ALA A 18 -12.43 -4.74 -2.65
C ALA A 18 -11.59 -5.93 -2.14
N THR A 19 -11.05 -6.70 -3.07
CA THR A 19 -10.16 -7.84 -2.83
C THR A 19 -8.80 -7.62 -3.48
N TYR A 20 -7.78 -8.29 -2.93
CA TYR A 20 -6.43 -8.29 -3.51
C TYR A 20 -6.40 -9.16 -4.77
N LEU A 21 -5.73 -8.67 -5.81
CA LEU A 21 -5.59 -9.37 -7.09
C LEU A 21 -4.15 -9.88 -7.34
N GLY A 22 -3.15 -9.32 -6.65
CA GLY A 22 -1.74 -9.56 -6.91
C GLY A 22 -1.16 -8.61 -7.95
N SER A 23 0.17 -8.50 -7.96
CA SER A 23 0.88 -7.52 -8.81
C SER A 23 0.82 -7.86 -10.30
N GLU A 24 0.60 -9.13 -10.65
CA GLU A 24 0.46 -9.57 -12.04
C GLU A 24 -0.75 -8.91 -12.72
N ALA A 25 -1.89 -8.83 -12.02
CA ALA A 25 -3.10 -8.20 -12.54
C ALA A 25 -2.90 -6.70 -12.84
N CYS A 26 -2.09 -6.01 -12.04
CA CYS A 26 -1.79 -4.60 -12.26
C CYS A 26 -0.98 -4.36 -13.55
N LEU A 27 -0.07 -5.28 -13.87
CA LEU A 27 0.83 -5.16 -15.02
C LEU A 27 0.16 -5.49 -16.36
N GLU A 28 -1.07 -6.01 -16.37
CA GLU A 28 -1.84 -6.19 -17.61
C GLU A 28 -2.17 -4.83 -18.28
N CYS A 29 -2.29 -3.76 -17.48
CA CYS A 29 -2.53 -2.39 -17.96
C CYS A 29 -1.34 -1.44 -17.70
N HIS A 30 -0.58 -1.66 -16.62
CA HIS A 30 0.55 -0.82 -16.21
C HIS A 30 1.91 -1.47 -16.53
N GLU A 31 2.07 -1.94 -17.78
CA GLU A 31 3.28 -2.65 -18.22
C GLU A 31 4.56 -1.83 -18.00
N ASP A 32 4.48 -0.51 -18.14
CA ASP A 32 5.58 0.42 -17.95
C ASP A 32 6.08 0.50 -16.49
N MET A 33 5.24 0.11 -15.54
CA MET A 33 5.58 0.05 -14.11
C MET A 33 6.28 -1.27 -13.73
N ALA A 34 6.52 -2.18 -14.67
CA ALA A 34 7.23 -3.43 -14.39
C ALA A 34 8.64 -3.19 -13.82
N SER A 35 9.29 -2.08 -14.15
CA SER A 35 10.59 -1.70 -13.58
C SER A 35 10.53 -1.42 -12.08
N ASP A 36 9.37 -1.05 -11.54
CA ASP A 36 9.20 -0.75 -10.12
C ASP A 36 9.35 -1.99 -9.25
N ARG A 37 9.28 -3.20 -9.83
CA ARG A 37 9.68 -4.46 -9.18
C ARG A 37 11.13 -4.44 -8.67
N ALA A 38 11.97 -3.52 -9.16
CA ALA A 38 13.32 -3.32 -8.67
C ALA A 38 13.40 -2.59 -7.31
N ASN A 39 12.33 -1.88 -6.90
CA ASN A 39 12.24 -1.17 -5.62
C ASN A 39 12.35 -2.16 -4.45
N ILE A 40 12.97 -1.73 -3.35
CA ILE A 40 13.12 -2.56 -2.15
C ILE A 40 11.76 -3.04 -1.62
N HIS A 41 10.72 -2.19 -1.62
CA HIS A 41 9.39 -2.55 -1.12
C HIS A 41 8.70 -3.62 -1.99
N MET A 42 8.98 -3.62 -3.30
CA MET A 42 8.42 -4.59 -4.24
C MET A 42 9.17 -5.94 -4.22
N LYS A 43 10.33 -6.02 -3.54
CA LYS A 43 11.13 -7.24 -3.36
C LYS A 43 10.87 -7.94 -2.03
N ILE A 44 10.09 -7.32 -1.14
CA ILE A 44 9.75 -7.87 0.15
C ILE A 44 9.00 -9.18 -0.05
N ALA A 45 9.51 -10.26 0.54
CA ALA A 45 8.82 -11.52 0.59
C ALA A 45 7.74 -11.50 1.67
N SER A 46 6.65 -12.24 1.46
CA SER A 46 5.49 -12.24 2.36
C SER A 46 5.81 -12.64 3.81
N PHE A 47 6.91 -13.36 4.05
CA PHE A 47 7.35 -13.73 5.40
C PHE A 47 8.18 -12.64 6.10
N GLU A 48 8.65 -11.63 5.38
CA GLU A 48 9.45 -10.52 5.91
C GLU A 48 8.59 -9.43 6.53
N VAL A 49 7.27 -9.42 6.24
CA VAL A 49 6.31 -8.51 6.88
C VAL A 49 5.47 -9.25 7.90
N ALA A 50 5.59 -8.86 9.17
CA ALA A 50 4.76 -9.41 10.24
C ALA A 50 3.28 -9.08 10.01
N GLY A 51 2.36 -9.99 10.38
CA GLY A 51 0.92 -9.70 10.33
C GLY A 51 0.22 -9.99 8.99
N GLY A 52 0.93 -10.55 8.00
CA GLY A 52 0.31 -11.00 6.74
C GLY A 52 -0.15 -9.86 5.84
N TYR A 53 0.51 -8.70 5.92
CA TYR A 53 0.27 -7.62 4.97
C TYR A 53 0.55 -8.08 3.53
N GLY A 54 -0.23 -7.56 2.58
CA GLY A 54 -0.02 -7.81 1.17
C GLY A 54 1.34 -7.26 0.71
N THR A 55 2.01 -7.99 -0.18
CA THR A 55 3.25 -7.56 -0.84
C THR A 55 2.98 -7.14 -2.28
N GLY A 56 3.82 -6.25 -2.82
CA GLY A 56 3.68 -5.79 -4.20
C GLY A 56 2.81 -4.54 -4.32
N CYS A 57 2.22 -4.28 -5.50
CA CYS A 57 1.55 -3.00 -5.79
C CYS A 57 0.50 -2.63 -4.72
N GLU A 58 -0.28 -3.62 -4.31
CA GLU A 58 -1.40 -3.46 -3.38
C GLU A 58 -0.95 -3.26 -1.91
N SER A 59 0.34 -3.39 -1.59
CA SER A 59 0.87 -3.08 -0.26
C SER A 59 0.79 -1.58 0.07
N CYS A 60 0.91 -0.74 -0.97
CA CYS A 60 0.82 0.71 -0.88
C CYS A 60 -0.50 1.22 -1.46
N HIS A 61 -0.98 0.58 -2.54
CA HIS A 61 -2.15 1.04 -3.28
C HIS A 61 -3.48 0.47 -2.76
N GLY A 62 -3.43 -0.50 -1.85
CA GLY A 62 -4.62 -1.21 -1.34
C GLY A 62 -5.16 -2.24 -2.35
N PRO A 63 -6.25 -2.95 -1.99
CA PRO A 63 -6.85 -3.98 -2.85
C PRO A 63 -7.43 -3.37 -4.13
N GLY A 64 -7.02 -3.89 -5.29
CA GLY A 64 -7.29 -3.31 -6.59
C GLY A 64 -8.54 -3.80 -7.32
N SER A 65 -9.29 -4.79 -6.79
CA SER A 65 -10.39 -5.42 -7.55
C SER A 65 -11.43 -4.45 -8.09
N LEU A 66 -11.88 -3.49 -7.28
CA LEU A 66 -12.89 -2.51 -7.71
C LEU A 66 -12.35 -1.46 -8.69
N HIS A 67 -11.04 -1.23 -8.71
CA HIS A 67 -10.39 -0.41 -9.72
C HIS A 67 -10.38 -1.14 -11.07
N VAL A 68 -10.02 -2.43 -11.07
CA VAL A 68 -10.02 -3.27 -12.27
C VAL A 68 -11.45 -3.48 -12.80
N ASP A 69 -12.39 -3.87 -11.94
CA ASP A 69 -13.81 -4.06 -12.30
C ASP A 69 -14.48 -2.75 -12.78
N GLY A 70 -13.96 -1.62 -12.32
CA GLY A 70 -14.38 -0.27 -12.70
C GLY A 70 -13.71 0.26 -13.98
N ASP A 71 -13.07 -0.59 -14.79
CA ASP A 71 -12.35 -0.21 -16.02
C ASP A 71 -11.26 0.85 -15.77
N GLY A 72 -10.51 0.67 -14.68
CA GLY A 72 -9.46 1.60 -14.28
C GLY A 72 -9.97 2.82 -13.49
N ASP A 73 -11.13 2.73 -12.83
CA ASP A 73 -11.65 3.82 -11.99
C ASP A 73 -10.65 4.18 -10.88
N THR A 74 -9.95 5.30 -11.07
CA THR A 74 -8.91 5.76 -10.16
C THR A 74 -9.44 6.23 -8.80
N SER A 75 -10.76 6.39 -8.64
CA SER A 75 -11.38 6.69 -7.33
C SER A 75 -11.47 5.47 -6.41
N LYS A 76 -11.19 4.26 -6.93
CA LYS A 76 -11.27 2.99 -6.21
C LYS A 76 -9.92 2.43 -5.75
N ILE A 77 -8.83 3.17 -5.99
CA ILE A 77 -7.47 2.78 -5.65
C ILE A 77 -6.76 3.93 -4.93
N ILE A 78 -5.82 3.62 -4.03
CA ILE A 78 -5.02 4.64 -3.38
C ILE A 78 -4.05 5.23 -4.40
N ARG A 79 -3.98 6.56 -4.41
CA ARG A 79 -3.10 7.34 -5.28
C ARG A 79 -2.38 8.39 -4.47
N PHE A 80 -1.07 8.46 -4.58
CA PHE A 80 -0.26 9.43 -3.82
C PHE A 80 -0.23 10.83 -4.45
N ASP A 81 -0.64 10.95 -5.71
CA ASP A 81 -0.67 12.21 -6.46
C ASP A 81 -2.02 12.95 -6.35
N SER A 82 -3.07 12.31 -5.81
CA SER A 82 -4.42 12.88 -5.80
C SER A 82 -5.31 12.27 -4.72
N GLY A 83 -6.13 13.12 -4.09
CA GLY A 83 -7.23 12.66 -3.24
C GLY A 83 -6.84 12.12 -1.85
N ILE A 84 -5.58 12.29 -1.44
CA ILE A 84 -5.05 11.83 -0.14
C ILE A 84 -4.29 12.96 0.57
N THR A 85 -4.44 13.04 1.90
CA THR A 85 -3.73 14.00 2.76
C THR A 85 -2.33 13.50 3.13
N PRO A 86 -1.38 14.39 3.50
CA PRO A 86 -0.06 13.97 3.96
C PRO A 86 -0.09 12.98 5.14
N GLN A 87 -1.07 13.12 6.03
CA GLN A 87 -1.26 12.22 7.17
C GLN A 87 -1.67 10.82 6.71
N GLU A 88 -2.56 10.72 5.72
CA GLU A 88 -2.96 9.45 5.14
C GLU A 88 -1.83 8.80 4.34
N VAL A 89 -1.01 9.58 3.61
CA VAL A 89 0.22 9.07 2.99
C VAL A 89 1.15 8.46 4.02
N ALA A 90 1.42 9.18 5.13
CA ALA A 90 2.22 8.67 6.22
C ALA A 90 1.61 7.39 6.83
N GLY A 91 0.28 7.32 6.90
CA GLY A 91 -0.48 6.15 7.37
C GLY A 91 -0.21 4.89 6.54
N VAL A 92 0.00 5.02 5.22
CA VAL A 92 0.37 3.88 4.37
C VAL A 92 1.75 3.35 4.75
N CYS A 93 2.77 4.21 4.82
CA CYS A 93 4.14 3.79 5.13
C CYS A 93 4.24 3.15 6.52
N THR A 94 3.59 3.79 7.49
CA THR A 94 3.57 3.36 8.89
C THR A 94 2.60 2.21 9.14
N THR A 95 1.96 1.65 8.11
CA THR A 95 1.29 0.34 8.22
C THR A 95 2.30 -0.79 8.47
N CYS A 96 3.54 -0.65 7.98
CA CYS A 96 4.64 -1.59 8.25
C CYS A 96 5.72 -0.95 9.12
N HIS A 97 6.10 0.30 8.83
CA HIS A 97 7.13 1.04 9.58
C HIS A 97 6.55 1.66 10.86
N HIS A 98 6.10 0.84 11.81
CA HIS A 98 5.55 1.31 13.10
C HIS A 98 6.19 0.67 14.34
N THR A 99 7.15 -0.24 14.17
CA THR A 99 7.90 -0.89 15.25
C THR A 99 9.40 -0.68 15.08
N ASP A 100 10.14 -0.71 16.18
CA ASP A 100 11.59 -0.40 16.21
C ASP A 100 12.40 -1.26 15.21
N GLU A 101 12.01 -2.52 14.95
CA GLU A 101 12.71 -3.42 14.01
C GLU A 101 12.55 -3.03 12.52
N LEU A 102 11.49 -2.28 12.19
CA LEU A 102 11.22 -1.77 10.84
C LEU A 102 11.38 -0.24 10.77
N MET A 103 11.78 0.44 11.84
CA MET A 103 11.81 1.91 11.95
C MET A 103 13.16 2.57 11.61
N ASP A 104 14.14 1.83 11.10
CA ASP A 104 15.40 2.41 10.56
C ASP A 104 15.16 3.12 9.20
N TRP A 105 14.17 4.02 9.17
CA TRP A 105 14.00 5.04 8.14
C TRP A 105 15.15 6.05 8.32
N PRO A 106 15.95 6.39 7.29
CA PRO A 106 17.14 7.25 7.43
C PRO A 106 16.80 8.74 7.66
N GLY A 107 15.74 9.03 8.43
CA GLY A 107 15.24 10.36 8.74
C GLY A 107 14.61 10.47 10.12
N SER A 108 15.03 9.65 11.08
CA SER A 108 14.91 9.95 12.52
C SER A 108 16.19 10.57 13.05
#